data_AF-A0A2S4L5E1-F1
#
_entry.id   AF-A0A2S4L5E1-F1
#
_cell.length_a   1.000
_cell.length_b   1.000
_cell.length_c   1.000
_cell.angle_alpha   90.00
_cell.angle_beta   90.00
_cell.angle_gamma   90.00
#
_symmetry.space_group_name_H-M   'P 1'
#
loop_
_entity.id
_entity.type
_entity.pdbx_description
1 polymer ?
#
loop_
_entity_poly.entity_id
_entity_poly.type
_entity_poly.pdbx_seq_one_letter_code
_entity_poly.pdbx_strand_id
1 'polypeptide(L)'
;EHGGRYIRVPAARCAAAGRLRFDWRDVLRALAAAGLSSVMVEGGGHVINSLLDPACHGLVDSVIVTIAPTWLGQGGVVVSPDRVKDGQGCPVPAARLSNVSWHPLGEDVVLCGRLHG
;
A
#
# COMPACT_ATOMS: atom_id res chain seq x y z
N GLU A 1 -6.22 -8.38 -28.19
CA GLU A 1 -5.20 -8.87 -27.25
C GLU A 1 -5.40 -8.16 -25.93
N HIS A 2 -5.68 -8.87 -24.84
CA HIS A 2 -5.79 -8.23 -23.51
C HIS A 2 -4.40 -8.24 -22.87
N GLY A 3 -3.81 -7.04 -22.72
CA GLY A 3 -2.38 -6.79 -22.52
C GLY A 3 -1.84 -7.08 -21.12
N GLY A 4 -1.75 -8.36 -20.76
CA GLY A 4 -1.05 -8.82 -19.54
C GLY A 4 0.33 -9.37 -19.84
N ARG A 5 1.30 -9.15 -18.93
CA ARG A 5 2.63 -9.79 -18.95
C ARG A 5 2.90 -10.43 -17.60
N TYR A 6 3.47 -11.63 -17.62
CA TYR A 6 3.96 -12.29 -16.41
C TYR A 6 5.41 -11.91 -16.12
N ILE A 7 5.70 -11.59 -14.87
CA ILE A 7 7.05 -11.30 -14.36
C ILE A 7 7.34 -12.27 -13.23
N ARG A 8 8.53 -12.85 -13.23
CA ARG A 8 8.99 -13.77 -12.18
C ARG A 8 9.74 -12.99 -11.11
N VAL A 9 9.34 -13.15 -9.86
CA VAL A 9 9.95 -12.50 -8.70
C VAL A 9 10.33 -13.59 -7.69
N PRO A 10 11.52 -13.54 -7.07
CA PRO A 10 11.86 -14.47 -6.00
C PRO A 10 10.92 -14.27 -4.80
N ALA A 11 10.53 -15.37 -4.16
CA ALA A 11 9.73 -15.33 -2.93
C ALA A 11 10.54 -15.93 -1.78
N ALA A 12 10.49 -15.28 -0.61
CA ALA A 12 11.13 -15.78 0.60
C ALA A 12 10.10 -16.56 1.44
N ARG A 13 10.58 -17.62 2.12
CA ARG A 13 9.77 -18.30 3.14
C ARG A 13 9.71 -17.42 4.38
N CYS A 14 8.52 -16.99 4.77
CA CYS A 14 8.34 -16.30 6.04
C CYS A 14 8.29 -17.34 7.17
N ALA A 15 9.27 -17.30 8.09
CA ALA A 15 9.45 -18.27 9.16
C ALA A 15 8.23 -18.42 10.09
N ALA A 16 7.45 -17.34 10.26
CA ALA A 16 6.29 -17.32 11.16
C ALA A 16 5.01 -17.96 10.58
N ALA A 17 4.91 -18.15 9.25
CA ALA A 17 3.65 -18.52 8.61
C ALA A 17 3.73 -19.70 7.64
N GLY A 18 4.93 -20.23 7.34
CA GLY A 18 5.12 -21.30 6.35
C GLY A 18 4.72 -20.92 4.91
N ARG A 19 4.31 -19.67 4.68
CA ARG A 19 3.87 -19.13 3.40
C ARG A 19 5.01 -18.36 2.73
N LEU A 20 5.08 -18.48 1.41
CA LEU A 20 5.95 -17.66 0.58
C LEU A 20 5.41 -16.23 0.56
N ARG A 21 6.28 -15.25 0.74
CA ARG A 21 5.98 -13.83 0.57
C ARG A 21 6.99 -13.19 -0.39
N PHE A 22 6.50 -12.27 -1.20
CA PHE A 22 7.36 -11.41 -2.02
C PHE A 22 7.85 -10.24 -1.18
N ASP A 23 9.10 -9.85 -1.39
CA ASP A 23 9.61 -8.57 -0.91
C ASP A 23 9.23 -7.46 -1.90
N TRP A 24 8.73 -6.33 -1.42
CA TRP A 24 8.32 -5.22 -2.28
C TRP A 24 9.47 -4.65 -3.11
N ARG A 25 10.70 -4.65 -2.59
CA ARG A 25 11.88 -4.17 -3.33
C ARG A 25 12.19 -5.08 -4.50
N ASP A 26 12.00 -6.40 -4.34
CA ASP A 26 12.21 -7.36 -5.43
C ASP A 26 11.11 -7.23 -6.49
N VAL A 27 9.86 -7.04 -6.08
CA VAL A 27 8.74 -6.76 -7.00
C VAL A 27 8.99 -5.50 -7.81
N LEU A 28 9.28 -4.38 -7.14
CA LEU A 28 9.53 -3.09 -7.80
C LEU A 28 10.77 -3.13 -8.70
N ARG A 29 11.84 -3.83 -8.29
CA ARG A 29 13.03 -4.02 -9.14
C ARG A 29 12.71 -4.82 -10.40
N ALA A 30 11.89 -5.87 -10.30
CA ALA A 30 11.49 -6.66 -11.44
C ALA A 30 10.58 -5.87 -12.41
N LEU A 31 9.70 -5.02 -11.89
CA LEU A 31 8.88 -4.10 -12.69
C LEU A 31 9.74 -3.04 -13.39
N ALA A 32 10.70 -2.45 -12.69
CA ALA A 32 11.65 -1.50 -13.27
C ALA A 32 12.49 -2.14 -14.39
N ALA A 33 12.99 -3.36 -14.18
CA ALA A 33 13.70 -4.12 -15.21
C ALA A 33 12.83 -4.49 -16.42
N ALA A 34 11.51 -4.52 -16.25
CA ALA A 34 10.55 -4.68 -17.34
C ALA A 34 10.23 -3.36 -18.08
N GLY A 35 10.87 -2.25 -17.69
CA GLY A 35 10.70 -0.92 -18.30
C GLY A 35 9.58 -0.08 -17.69
N LEU A 36 9.01 -0.48 -16.56
CA LEU A 36 7.95 0.27 -15.87
C LEU A 36 8.57 1.28 -14.91
N SER A 37 8.39 2.57 -15.19
CA SER A 37 8.93 3.68 -14.38
C SER A 37 7.97 4.15 -13.28
N SER A 38 6.69 3.78 -13.35
CA SER A 38 5.66 4.14 -12.37
C SER A 38 4.63 3.03 -12.26
N VAL A 39 4.16 2.76 -11.04
CA VAL A 39 3.21 1.68 -10.75
C VAL A 39 2.09 2.22 -9.86
N MET A 40 0.84 1.95 -10.24
CA MET A 40 -0.31 2.13 -9.36
C MET A 40 -0.65 0.81 -8.68
N VAL A 41 -0.85 0.84 -7.37
CA VAL A 41 -1.22 -0.35 -6.58
C VAL A 41 -2.60 -0.15 -5.99
N GLU A 42 -3.56 -0.99 -6.38
CA GLU A 42 -4.99 -0.80 -6.03
C GLU A 42 -5.54 -1.81 -5.02
N GLY A 43 -4.84 -2.90 -4.70
CA GLY A 43 -5.36 -3.88 -3.76
C GLY A 43 -4.83 -5.30 -3.90
N GLY A 44 -5.38 -6.27 -3.17
CA GLY A 44 -6.44 -6.11 -2.14
C GLY A 44 -5.93 -5.57 -0.80
N GLY A 45 -6.76 -5.60 0.25
CA GLY A 45 -6.43 -5.02 1.56
C GLY A 45 -5.10 -5.50 2.15
N HIS A 46 -4.73 -6.77 1.95
CA HIS A 46 -3.42 -7.29 2.37
C HIS A 46 -2.24 -6.61 1.65
N VAL A 47 -2.36 -6.36 0.35
CA VAL A 47 -1.34 -5.69 -0.47
C VAL A 47 -1.18 -4.25 0.02
N ILE A 48 -2.29 -3.53 0.17
CA ILE A 48 -2.29 -2.14 0.66
C ILE A 48 -1.72 -2.06 2.08
N ASN A 49 -2.19 -2.90 3.01
CA ASN A 49 -1.70 -2.92 4.39
C ASN A 49 -0.19 -3.20 4.45
N SER A 50 0.36 -4.04 3.57
CA SER A 50 1.81 -4.28 3.52
C SER A 50 2.62 -3.08 3.05
N LEU A 51 2.07 -2.21 2.19
CA LEU A 51 2.73 -0.97 1.77
C LEU A 51 2.56 0.18 2.78
N LEU A 52 1.51 0.12 3.61
CA LEU A 52 1.31 1.04 4.73
C LEU A 52 2.17 0.72 5.95
N ASP A 53 2.83 -0.44 5.97
CA ASP A 53 3.82 -0.78 6.99
C ASP A 53 5.00 0.20 6.94
N PRO A 54 5.51 0.71 8.09
CA PRO A 54 6.65 1.62 8.14
C PRO A 54 7.87 1.16 7.35
N ALA A 55 8.14 -0.15 7.29
CA ALA A 55 9.28 -0.69 6.54
C ALA A 55 9.16 -0.44 5.01
N CYS A 56 7.95 -0.16 4.52
CA CYS A 56 7.65 0.10 3.12
C CYS A 56 7.42 1.57 2.78
N HIS A 57 7.38 2.50 3.75
CA HIS A 57 7.07 3.91 3.49
C HIS A 57 8.03 4.54 2.47
N GLY A 58 9.33 4.21 2.54
CA GLY A 58 10.34 4.66 1.58
C GLY A 58 10.20 4.09 0.16
N LEU A 59 9.22 3.21 -0.10
CA LEU A 59 8.90 2.66 -1.41
C LEU A 59 7.64 3.29 -2.03
N VAL A 60 6.95 4.18 -1.31
CA VAL A 60 5.65 4.72 -1.71
C VAL A 60 5.75 6.24 -1.87
N ASP A 61 5.74 6.68 -3.12
CA ASP A 61 5.84 8.11 -3.45
C ASP A 61 4.57 8.91 -3.15
N SER A 62 3.40 8.27 -3.28
CA SER A 62 2.08 8.92 -3.17
C SER A 62 1.01 7.93 -2.71
N VAL A 63 0.04 8.45 -1.97
CA VAL A 63 -1.17 7.74 -1.53
C VAL A 63 -2.37 8.56 -1.97
N ILE A 64 -3.32 7.88 -2.61
CA ILE A 64 -4.58 8.46 -3.09
C ILE A 64 -5.70 7.67 -2.42
N VAL A 65 -6.61 8.36 -1.74
CA VAL A 65 -7.76 7.75 -1.06
C VAL A 65 -9.03 8.40 -1.59
N THR A 66 -9.90 7.59 -2.20
CA THR A 66 -11.24 8.01 -2.59
C THR A 66 -12.21 7.69 -1.46
N ILE A 67 -12.97 8.68 -1.01
CA ILE A 67 -13.97 8.56 0.04
C ILE A 67 -15.32 8.87 -0.57
N ALA A 68 -16.16 7.84 -0.71
CA ALA A 68 -17.54 7.98 -1.13
C ALA A 68 -18.46 8.18 0.10
N PRO A 69 -19.58 8.91 -0.03
CA PRO A 69 -20.56 9.09 1.05
C PRO A 69 -21.47 7.85 1.20
N THR A 70 -20.90 6.65 1.12
CA THR A 70 -21.64 5.38 1.06
C THR A 70 -21.10 4.37 2.08
N TRP A 71 -22.00 3.75 2.85
CA TRP A 71 -21.68 2.64 3.74
C TRP A 71 -21.98 1.30 3.09
N LEU A 72 -20.98 0.42 2.96
CA LEU A 72 -21.13 -0.88 2.29
C LEU A 72 -21.62 -2.02 3.21
N GLY A 73 -21.56 -1.83 4.53
CA GLY A 73 -21.87 -2.89 5.50
C GLY A 73 -20.71 -3.85 5.76
N GLN A 74 -21.00 -4.94 6.48
CA GLN A 74 -19.99 -5.92 6.89
C GLN A 74 -19.46 -6.74 5.71
N GLY A 75 -18.19 -7.18 5.79
CA GLY A 75 -17.53 -7.95 4.72
C GLY A 75 -16.78 -7.11 3.69
N GLY A 76 -16.68 -5.80 3.90
CA GLY A 76 -15.83 -4.92 3.08
C GLY A 76 -14.32 -5.24 3.22
N VAL A 77 -13.52 -4.72 2.28
CA VAL A 77 -12.06 -4.82 2.34
C VAL A 77 -11.53 -3.93 3.47
N VAL A 78 -10.82 -4.53 4.42
CA VAL A 78 -10.25 -3.80 5.56
C VAL A 78 -8.83 -3.33 5.24
N VAL A 79 -8.64 -2.02 5.27
CA VAL A 79 -7.31 -1.37 5.25
C VAL A 79 -7.00 -0.89 6.67
N SER A 80 -6.26 -1.71 7.40
CA SER A 80 -5.86 -1.49 8.79
C SER A 80 -4.50 -2.18 8.99
N PRO A 81 -3.37 -1.49 8.78
CA PRO A 81 -2.05 -2.06 9.04
C PRO A 81 -1.86 -2.37 10.54
N ASP A 82 -0.83 -3.16 10.85
CA ASP A 82 -0.50 -3.52 12.23
C ASP A 82 -0.20 -2.28 13.08
N ARG A 83 -0.46 -2.38 14.39
CA ARG A 83 -0.21 -1.28 15.33
C ARG A 83 1.29 -1.06 15.49
N VAL A 84 1.70 0.21 15.46
CA VAL A 84 3.08 0.61 15.67
C VAL A 84 3.23 1.26 17.05
N LYS A 85 4.38 1.02 17.69
CA LYS A 85 4.78 1.63 18.95
C LYS A 85 6.14 2.28 18.79
N ASP A 86 6.38 3.35 19.52
CA ASP A 86 7.71 3.97 19.60
C ASP A 86 8.66 3.17 20.52
N GLY A 87 9.89 3.66 20.70
CA GLY A 87 10.89 3.04 21.56
C GLY A 87 10.54 3.00 23.05
N GLN A 88 9.50 3.72 23.48
CA GLN A 88 8.98 3.74 24.85
C GLN A 88 7.74 2.84 25.01
N GLY A 89 7.30 2.20 23.91
CA GLY A 89 6.11 1.35 23.89
C GLY A 89 4.79 2.11 23.74
N CYS A 90 4.83 3.43 23.52
CA CYS A 90 3.65 4.25 23.31
C CYS A 90 3.08 4.04 21.90
N PRO A 91 1.76 3.88 21.73
CA PRO A 91 1.16 3.74 20.41
C PRO A 91 1.39 4.99 19.55
N VAL A 92 1.81 4.78 18.30
CA VAL A 92 1.96 5.85 17.30
C VAL A 92 1.19 5.47 16.02
N PRO A 93 0.85 6.45 15.15
CA PRO A 93 0.23 6.14 13.86
C PRO A 93 1.12 5.22 13.03
N ALA A 94 0.55 4.14 12.48
CA ALA A 94 1.28 3.24 11.60
C ALA A 94 1.70 3.91 10.28
N ALA A 95 0.88 4.87 9.82
CA ALA A 95 1.15 5.69 8.64
C ALA A 95 0.50 7.07 8.83
N ARG A 96 1.19 8.13 8.39
CA ARG A 96 0.64 9.50 8.39
C ARG A 96 1.07 10.25 7.14
N LEU A 97 0.10 10.74 6.39
CA LEU A 97 0.34 11.48 5.14
C LEU A 97 0.76 12.94 5.41
N SER A 98 1.70 13.44 4.60
CA SER A 98 2.01 14.88 4.43
C SER A 98 1.58 15.38 3.06
N ASN A 99 1.67 16.71 2.90
CA ASN A 99 1.41 17.41 1.65
C ASN A 99 0.02 17.05 1.13
N VAL A 100 -0.93 17.01 2.06
CA VAL A 100 -2.28 16.52 1.81
C VAL A 100 -3.06 17.58 1.04
N SER A 101 -3.72 17.15 -0.02
CA SER A 101 -4.72 17.92 -0.74
C SER A 101 -6.02 17.13 -0.82
N TRP A 102 -7.14 17.84 -0.80
CA TRP A 102 -8.48 17.28 -0.83
C TRP A 102 -9.22 17.83 -2.03
N HIS A 103 -9.72 16.94 -2.89
CA HIS A 103 -10.36 17.30 -4.15
C HIS A 103 -11.77 16.72 -4.17
N PRO A 104 -12.83 17.55 -4.11
CA PRO A 104 -14.19 17.10 -4.38
C PRO A 104 -14.30 16.65 -5.85
N LEU A 105 -14.82 15.44 -6.08
CA LEU A 105 -15.05 14.88 -7.41
C LEU A 105 -16.44 14.23 -7.45
N GLY A 106 -17.43 15.00 -7.92
CA GLY A 106 -18.83 14.57 -7.85
C GLY A 106 -19.30 14.50 -6.40
N GLU A 107 -19.82 13.36 -6.00
CA GLU A 107 -20.27 13.09 -4.62
C GLU A 107 -19.12 12.61 -3.70
N ASP A 108 -17.99 12.25 -4.29
CA ASP A 108 -16.83 11.72 -3.57
C ASP A 108 -15.82 12.82 -3.23
N VAL A 109 -14.93 12.53 -2.29
CA VAL A 109 -13.73 13.33 -2.03
C VAL A 109 -12.49 12.46 -2.20
N VAL A 110 -11.52 12.98 -2.97
CA VAL A 110 -10.21 12.34 -3.15
C VAL A 110 -9.16 13.06 -2.31
N LEU A 111 -8.53 12.32 -1.40
CA LEU A 111 -7.34 12.72 -0.65
C LEU A 111 -6.09 12.29 -1.43
N CYS A 112 -5.20 13.23 -1.73
CA CYS A 112 -3.86 12.93 -2.24
C CYS A 112 -2.81 13.36 -1.21
N GLY A 113 -1.83 12.51 -0.91
CA GLY A 113 -0.76 12.82 0.02
C GLY A 113 0.47 11.93 -0.18
N ARG A 114 1.49 12.13 0.65
CA ARG A 114 2.75 11.36 0.61
C ARG A 114 3.01 10.71 1.97
N LEU A 115 3.56 9.51 1.99
CA LEU A 115 4.08 8.93 3.24
C LEU A 115 5.41 9.62 3.58
N HIS A 116 5.64 9.89 4.87
CA HIS A 116 6.98 10.28 5.33
C HIS A 116 7.83 9.02 5.46
N GLY A 117 9.07 9.09 4.98
CA GLY A 117 10.12 8.14 5.35
C GLY A 117 10.74 8.49 6.70
#